data_AF-A0A178Y042-F1
#
_entry.id   AF-A0A178Y042-F1
#
_cell.length_a   1.000
_cell.length_b   1.000
_cell.length_c   1.000
_cell.angle_alpha   90.00
_cell.angle_beta   90.00
_cell.angle_gamma   90.00
#
_symmetry.space_group_name_H-M   'P 1'
#
loop_
_entity.id
_entity.type
_entity.pdbx_description
1 polymer ?
#
loop_
_entity_poly.entity_id
_entity_poly.type
_entity_poly.pdbx_seq_one_letter_code
_entity_poly.pdbx_strand_id
1 'polypeptide(L)'
;MTEGTELDEIMSGVGDAMPETTDIQQQPEQTGQQRDEHGRFAAKAEEPAVVEPEQPAAIEPHAENGNKVPVGAVQEERQKRQQAQQEAETLRRELAELRGQVTLLTQQRQQPAQAQPQQEQQPATLWDDPDNYLKSQLTPVQQQMNDMREFMSENLAVQAYGAETVNAAKAAIEAAARTPEGQHAIQQMMQSRHPFDNLVKWHKRQQTLSQVGDDPQAWLQAELEKKMADPAFQAQVIERARNGAVQNTTRSQPNTSLPPSLSRIPTGGNQAEDGDMSDGALFSHALR
;
A
#
# COMPACT_ATOMS: atom_id res chain seq x y z
N MET A 1 13.35 -54.17 -17.36
CA MET A 1 12.28 -54.34 -16.36
C MET A 1 12.96 -54.46 -15.02
N THR A 2 13.10 -53.33 -14.34
CA THR A 2 13.76 -53.14 -13.05
C THR A 2 13.28 -51.80 -12.53
N GLU A 3 13.15 -51.67 -11.21
CA GLU A 3 12.62 -50.51 -10.43
C GLU A 3 11.15 -50.63 -10.01
N GLY A 4 10.88 -51.64 -9.18
CA GLY A 4 9.64 -51.80 -8.41
C GLY A 4 9.90 -52.06 -6.93
N THR A 5 11.04 -51.59 -6.39
CA THR A 5 11.55 -52.01 -5.08
C THR A 5 11.69 -50.89 -4.04
N GLU A 6 11.41 -49.62 -4.37
CA GLU A 6 11.66 -48.51 -3.43
C GLU A 6 10.47 -48.12 -2.54
N LEU A 7 9.27 -48.67 -2.79
CA LEU A 7 8.08 -48.32 -2.00
C LEU A 7 7.77 -49.31 -0.86
N ASP A 8 8.38 -50.50 -0.87
CA ASP A 8 8.12 -51.54 0.15
C ASP A 8 9.09 -51.44 1.36
N GLU A 9 10.18 -50.69 1.21
CA GLU A 9 11.22 -50.52 2.25
C GLU A 9 10.92 -49.36 3.23
N ILE A 10 9.97 -48.47 2.90
CA ILE A 10 9.58 -47.34 3.77
C ILE A 10 8.45 -47.74 4.75
N MET A 11 7.73 -48.84 4.49
CA MET A 11 6.57 -49.25 5.30
C MET A 11 6.82 -50.40 6.30
N SER A 12 8.05 -50.90 6.42
CA SER A 12 8.35 -52.10 7.23
C SER A 12 9.42 -51.89 8.32
N GLY A 13 9.17 -50.95 9.24
CA GLY A 13 9.35 -51.16 10.68
C GLY A 13 10.74 -51.08 11.34
N VAL A 14 10.67 -50.74 12.64
CA VAL A 14 11.69 -50.79 13.71
C VAL A 14 12.57 -49.53 13.76
N GLY A 15 12.56 -48.69 14.80
CA GLY A 15 12.31 -48.94 16.21
C GLY A 15 13.61 -48.70 16.95
N ASP A 16 13.78 -47.53 17.57
CA ASP A 16 14.81 -47.34 18.59
C ASP A 16 14.46 -46.25 19.61
N ALA A 17 14.80 -46.58 20.86
CA ALA A 17 14.99 -45.76 22.05
C ALA A 17 13.81 -44.94 22.64
N MET A 18 13.16 -45.55 23.65
CA MET A 18 12.59 -44.84 24.80
C MET A 18 13.71 -44.21 25.65
N PRO A 19 13.43 -43.09 26.35
CA PRO A 19 13.72 -43.08 27.79
C PRO A 19 12.57 -42.52 28.64
N GLU A 20 12.55 -43.04 29.87
CA GLU A 20 11.99 -42.49 31.11
C GLU A 20 10.49 -42.15 31.21
N THR A 21 9.81 -43.05 31.92
CA THR A 21 8.67 -42.74 32.79
C THR A 21 8.99 -41.58 33.73
N THR A 22 8.30 -40.46 33.57
CA THR A 22 8.02 -39.53 34.67
C THR A 22 6.58 -39.03 34.55
N ASP A 23 5.87 -39.21 35.65
CA ASP A 23 4.49 -38.87 35.95
C ASP A 23 4.19 -37.38 35.66
N ILE A 24 3.26 -37.06 34.73
CA ILE A 24 2.52 -35.78 34.74
C ILE A 24 1.08 -36.01 34.27
N GLN A 25 0.21 -36.16 35.27
CA GLN A 25 -1.13 -35.60 35.42
C GLN A 25 -1.81 -34.97 34.19
N GLN A 26 -2.97 -35.54 33.83
CA GLN A 26 -3.96 -34.95 32.93
C GLN A 26 -4.55 -33.67 33.54
N GLN A 27 -4.50 -32.55 32.80
CA GLN A 27 -5.41 -31.42 33.01
C GLN A 27 -5.57 -30.62 31.70
N PRO A 28 -6.73 -30.67 31.03
CA PRO A 28 -7.03 -29.69 30.00
C PRO A 28 -7.46 -28.37 30.67
N GLU A 29 -6.67 -27.32 30.43
CA GLU A 29 -7.02 -25.94 30.76
C GLU A 29 -8.32 -25.53 30.04
N GLN A 30 -9.41 -25.48 30.80
CA GLN A 30 -10.64 -24.79 30.40
C GLN A 30 -10.60 -23.36 30.95
N THR A 31 -10.03 -22.42 30.21
CA THR A 31 -10.41 -21.00 30.36
C THR A 31 -11.64 -20.72 29.50
N GLY A 32 -12.76 -21.31 29.90
CA GLY A 32 -14.10 -21.00 29.38
C GLY A 32 -14.92 -20.40 30.51
N GLN A 33 -15.35 -19.14 30.37
CA GLN A 33 -16.24 -18.48 31.32
C GLN A 33 -17.48 -19.36 31.56
N GLN A 34 -17.74 -19.71 32.84
CA GLN A 34 -18.87 -20.56 33.20
C GLN A 34 -20.17 -19.87 32.76
N ARG A 35 -20.93 -20.56 31.91
CA ARG A 35 -22.28 -20.18 31.51
C ARG A 35 -23.27 -20.70 32.54
N ASP A 36 -24.35 -19.97 32.74
CA ASP A 36 -25.47 -20.45 33.55
C ASP A 36 -26.18 -21.64 32.88
N GLU A 37 -27.09 -22.26 33.62
CA GLU A 37 -27.90 -23.42 33.22
C GLU A 37 -28.76 -23.17 31.96
N HIS A 38 -28.81 -21.92 31.49
CA HIS A 38 -29.55 -21.47 30.31
C HIS A 38 -28.62 -20.90 29.21
N GLY A 39 -27.31 -21.16 29.31
CA GLY A 39 -26.33 -20.89 28.26
C GLY A 39 -25.91 -19.42 28.09
N ARG A 40 -26.20 -18.55 29.06
CA ARG A 40 -25.75 -17.15 29.07
C ARG A 40 -24.53 -16.98 29.98
N PHE A 41 -23.67 -16.01 29.70
CA PHE A 41 -22.53 -15.69 30.56
C PHE A 41 -23.04 -15.07 31.88
N ALA A 42 -22.64 -15.64 33.03
CA ALA A 42 -23.05 -15.14 34.33
C ALA A 42 -22.42 -13.76 34.62
N ALA A 43 -23.24 -12.79 35.03
CA ALA A 43 -22.74 -11.50 35.51
C ALA A 43 -22.10 -11.68 36.90
N LYS A 44 -20.83 -11.25 37.03
CA LYS A 44 -20.05 -11.24 38.27
C LYS A 44 -20.76 -10.35 39.30
N ALA A 45 -21.24 -10.93 40.39
CA ALA A 45 -21.73 -10.20 41.55
C ALA A 45 -20.55 -9.67 42.39
N GLU A 46 -20.62 -8.36 42.70
CA GLU A 46 -19.85 -7.56 43.67
C GLU A 46 -19.86 -8.19 45.09
N GLU A 47 -18.79 -8.17 45.89
CA GLU A 47 -18.18 -7.09 46.71
C GLU A 47 -16.95 -7.68 47.49
N PRO A 48 -16.16 -6.95 48.32
CA PRO A 48 -15.51 -5.63 48.17
C PRO A 48 -13.99 -5.67 48.52
N ALA A 49 -13.21 -4.66 48.13
CA ALA A 49 -12.11 -4.01 48.90
C ALA A 49 -11.15 -3.23 47.99
N VAL A 50 -11.11 -1.92 48.25
CA VAL A 50 -10.07 -0.89 48.05
C VAL A 50 -8.65 -1.42 47.79
N VAL A 51 -8.00 -1.01 46.69
CA VAL A 51 -6.70 -0.26 46.66
C VAL A 51 -6.57 0.50 45.33
N GLU A 52 -6.22 1.77 45.46
CA GLU A 52 -5.85 2.81 44.50
C GLU A 52 -4.68 2.42 43.56
N PRO A 53 -4.61 3.00 42.34
CA PRO A 53 -3.30 3.35 41.80
C PRO A 53 -3.18 4.80 41.35
N GLU A 54 -2.01 5.33 41.71
CA GLU A 54 -1.39 6.62 41.52
C GLU A 54 -1.58 7.29 40.14
N GLN A 55 -1.88 8.59 40.18
CA GLN A 55 -1.73 9.54 39.08
C GLN A 55 -0.30 10.09 39.03
N PRO A 56 0.34 10.24 37.86
CA PRO A 56 1.41 11.21 37.68
C PRO A 56 0.83 12.57 37.27
N ALA A 57 1.00 13.51 38.20
CA ALA A 57 1.03 14.98 38.11
C ALA A 57 0.64 15.65 36.77
N ALA A 58 -0.48 16.38 36.80
CA ALA A 58 -0.72 17.55 35.97
C ALA A 58 -0.82 18.80 36.85
N ILE A 59 -0.10 19.83 36.44
CA ILE A 59 0.18 21.09 37.14
C ILE A 59 -1.10 21.84 37.50
N GLU A 60 -1.26 22.17 38.79
CA GLU A 60 -2.25 23.13 39.27
C GLU A 60 -1.96 24.53 38.73
N PRO A 61 -3.01 25.34 38.48
CA PRO A 61 -3.03 26.67 39.03
C PRO A 61 -4.09 26.72 40.13
N HIS A 62 -3.61 27.04 41.33
CA HIS A 62 -4.40 27.42 42.49
C HIS A 62 -5.54 28.39 42.13
N ALA A 63 -6.74 28.07 42.59
CA ALA A 63 -7.78 29.07 42.86
C ALA A 63 -8.53 28.65 44.12
N GLU A 64 -7.95 29.06 45.25
CA GLU A 64 -8.65 29.15 46.53
C GLU A 64 -9.70 30.29 46.44
N ASN A 65 -10.84 30.08 47.12
CA ASN A 65 -11.91 31.03 47.48
C ASN A 65 -13.23 30.95 46.70
N GLY A 66 -14.25 30.45 47.42
CA GLY A 66 -15.64 30.88 47.27
C GLY A 66 -16.46 30.06 46.30
N ASN A 67 -17.55 29.49 46.81
CA ASN A 67 -18.62 28.81 46.10
C ASN A 67 -19.29 29.74 45.05
N LYS A 68 -18.60 30.02 43.95
CA LYS A 68 -19.04 30.80 42.81
C LYS A 68 -18.54 30.09 41.57
N VAL A 69 -19.36 29.16 41.05
CA VAL A 69 -19.10 28.55 39.75
C VAL A 69 -18.93 29.69 38.73
N PRO A 70 -17.80 29.78 37.99
CA PRO A 70 -17.59 30.85 37.02
C PRO A 70 -18.71 30.80 35.98
N VAL A 71 -19.56 31.82 35.97
CA VAL A 71 -20.77 31.88 35.13
C VAL A 71 -20.42 31.69 33.65
N GLY A 72 -19.23 32.13 33.21
CA GLY A 72 -18.71 31.90 31.87
C GLY A 72 -18.43 30.43 31.55
N ALA A 73 -17.78 29.69 32.45
CA ALA A 73 -17.49 28.26 32.25
C ALA A 73 -18.78 27.41 32.17
N VAL A 74 -19.81 27.78 32.94
CA VAL A 74 -21.14 27.13 32.87
C VAL A 74 -21.87 27.49 31.56
N GLN A 75 -21.69 28.71 31.06
CA GLN A 75 -22.25 29.13 29.78
C GLN A 75 -21.59 28.40 28.61
N GLU A 76 -20.27 28.26 28.63
CA GLU A 76 -19.51 27.49 27.62
C GLU A 76 -19.88 26.01 27.64
N GLU A 77 -20.00 25.38 28.82
CA GLU A 77 -20.45 23.98 28.93
C GLU A 77 -21.88 23.80 28.40
N ARG A 78 -22.79 24.71 28.75
CA ARG A 78 -24.16 24.70 28.22
C ARG A 78 -24.17 24.86 26.71
N GLN A 79 -23.37 25.76 26.16
CA GLN A 79 -23.33 26.04 24.73
C GLN A 79 -22.74 24.87 23.94
N LYS A 80 -21.69 24.23 24.47
CA LYS A 80 -21.13 22.99 23.90
C LYS A 80 -22.13 21.83 23.95
N ARG A 81 -22.84 21.67 25.07
CA ARG A 81 -23.90 20.66 25.19
C ARG A 81 -25.03 20.92 24.20
N GLN A 82 -25.41 22.19 24.01
CA GLN A 82 -26.46 22.57 23.07
C GLN A 82 -26.03 22.33 21.61
N GLN A 83 -24.79 22.63 21.25
CA GLN A 83 -24.23 22.31 19.93
C GLN A 83 -24.18 20.80 19.68
N ALA A 84 -23.68 20.02 20.64
CA ALA A 84 -23.66 18.56 20.52
C ALA A 84 -25.06 17.96 20.38
N GLN A 85 -26.07 18.53 21.06
CA GLN A 85 -27.47 18.13 20.89
C GLN A 85 -28.00 18.48 19.50
N GLN A 86 -27.69 19.67 18.99
CA GLN A 86 -28.07 20.07 17.64
C GLN A 86 -27.43 19.16 16.58
N GLU A 87 -26.14 18.85 16.70
CA GLU A 87 -25.43 17.93 15.81
C GLU A 87 -26.00 16.50 15.88
N ALA A 88 -26.33 16.01 17.08
CA ALA A 88 -26.96 14.71 17.23
C ALA A 88 -28.35 14.67 16.57
N GLU A 89 -29.12 15.77 16.67
CA GLU A 89 -30.40 15.90 15.99
C GLU A 89 -30.28 15.97 14.47
N THR A 90 -29.29 16.71 13.94
CA THR A 90 -29.06 16.79 12.48
C THR A 90 -28.66 15.42 11.94
N LEU A 91 -27.68 14.76 12.57
CA LEU A 91 -27.24 13.41 12.18
C LEU A 91 -28.39 12.40 12.25
N ARG A 92 -29.25 12.50 13.27
CA ARG A 92 -30.42 11.62 13.39
C ARG A 92 -31.44 11.85 12.27
N ARG A 93 -31.63 13.10 11.83
CA ARG A 93 -32.49 13.42 10.68
C ARG A 93 -31.90 12.89 9.38
N GLU A 94 -30.61 13.10 9.16
CA GLU A 94 -29.90 12.58 7.97
C GLU A 94 -29.98 11.05 7.89
N LEU A 95 -29.75 10.35 9.01
CA LEU A 95 -29.89 8.89 9.07
C LEU A 95 -31.32 8.42 8.82
N ALA A 96 -32.32 9.16 9.32
CA ALA A 96 -33.72 8.84 9.06
C ALA A 96 -34.08 9.05 7.58
N GLU A 97 -33.55 10.09 6.94
CA GLU A 97 -33.73 10.36 5.51
C GLU A 97 -33.06 9.28 4.64
N LEU A 98 -31.79 8.95 4.93
CA LEU A 98 -31.06 7.85 4.28
C LEU A 98 -31.80 6.53 4.42
N ARG A 99 -32.24 6.20 5.65
CA ARG A 99 -33.02 4.98 5.90
C ARG A 99 -34.34 5.00 5.15
N GLY A 100 -35.01 6.15 5.06
CA GLY A 100 -36.22 6.34 4.27
C GLY A 100 -35.97 6.08 2.79
N GLN A 101 -34.89 6.63 2.23
CA GLN A 101 -34.50 6.43 0.84
C GLN A 101 -34.17 4.96 0.56
N VAL A 102 -33.39 4.31 1.42
CA VAL A 102 -33.08 2.87 1.32
C VAL A 102 -34.35 2.03 1.42
N THR A 103 -35.26 2.38 2.32
CA THR A 103 -36.54 1.68 2.46
C THR A 103 -37.41 1.87 1.21
N LEU A 104 -37.44 3.06 0.63
CA LEU A 104 -38.18 3.34 -0.61
C LEU A 104 -37.59 2.60 -1.81
N LEU A 105 -36.26 2.58 -1.96
CA LEU A 105 -35.55 1.79 -2.98
C LEU A 105 -35.82 0.29 -2.82
N THR A 106 -35.75 -0.19 -1.58
CA THR A 106 -36.01 -1.60 -1.24
C THR A 106 -37.47 -1.96 -1.49
N GLN A 107 -38.40 -1.08 -1.14
CA GLN A 107 -39.82 -1.27 -1.38
C GLN A 107 -40.15 -1.16 -2.88
N GLN A 108 -39.48 -0.31 -3.64
CA GLN A 108 -39.65 -0.27 -5.10
C GLN A 108 -39.12 -1.56 -5.76
N ARG A 109 -38.07 -2.17 -5.22
CA ARG A 109 -37.61 -3.51 -5.64
C ARG A 109 -38.53 -4.65 -5.21
N GLN A 110 -39.30 -4.46 -4.14
CA GLN A 110 -40.19 -5.48 -3.56
C GLN A 110 -41.67 -5.27 -3.90
N GLN A 111 -42.07 -4.12 -4.43
CA GLN A 111 -43.39 -3.92 -4.99
C GLN A 111 -43.44 -4.78 -6.26
N PRO A 112 -44.23 -5.86 -6.29
CA PRO A 112 -44.58 -6.46 -7.57
C PRO A 112 -45.26 -5.35 -8.36
N ALA A 113 -44.67 -4.97 -9.49
CA ALA A 113 -45.28 -4.02 -10.40
C ALA A 113 -46.75 -4.41 -10.57
N GLN A 114 -47.67 -3.46 -10.34
CA GLN A 114 -49.06 -3.66 -10.68
C GLN A 114 -49.12 -4.03 -12.15
N ALA A 115 -49.47 -5.29 -12.38
CA ALA A 115 -49.38 -5.91 -13.66
C ALA A 115 -50.31 -5.23 -14.67
N GLN A 116 -49.75 -4.52 -15.66
CA GLN A 116 -49.91 -5.07 -17.01
C GLN A 116 -49.37 -6.49 -16.90
N PRO A 117 -50.04 -7.56 -17.38
CA PRO A 117 -49.59 -8.93 -17.17
C PRO A 117 -48.13 -9.10 -17.63
N GLN A 118 -47.20 -8.79 -16.73
CA GLN A 118 -45.83 -9.21 -16.71
C GLN A 118 -46.03 -10.66 -16.39
N GLN A 119 -46.08 -11.43 -17.46
CA GLN A 119 -45.72 -12.84 -17.42
C GLN A 119 -44.62 -12.93 -16.39
N GLU A 120 -44.90 -13.61 -15.27
CA GLU A 120 -43.86 -14.16 -14.43
C GLU A 120 -42.87 -14.72 -15.43
N GLN A 121 -41.69 -14.12 -15.53
CA GLN A 121 -40.64 -14.68 -16.35
C GLN A 121 -40.28 -15.96 -15.61
N GLN A 122 -41.05 -17.01 -15.90
CA GLN A 122 -40.74 -18.36 -15.50
C GLN A 122 -39.27 -18.53 -15.85
N PRO A 123 -38.46 -19.10 -14.95
CA PRO A 123 -37.04 -19.28 -15.22
C PRO A 123 -36.93 -19.84 -16.63
N ALA A 124 -36.29 -19.06 -17.52
CA ALA A 124 -36.30 -19.27 -18.96
C ALA A 124 -36.23 -20.77 -19.20
N THR A 125 -37.29 -21.38 -19.71
CA THR A 125 -37.25 -22.83 -19.88
C THR A 125 -36.31 -23.12 -21.05
N LEU A 126 -35.69 -24.30 -21.06
CA LEU A 126 -34.85 -24.73 -22.19
C LEU A 126 -35.57 -24.61 -23.54
N TRP A 127 -36.91 -24.67 -23.54
CA TRP A 127 -37.76 -24.71 -24.73
C TRP A 127 -38.24 -23.33 -25.18
N ASP A 128 -38.45 -22.39 -24.26
CA ASP A 128 -38.92 -21.04 -24.58
C ASP A 128 -37.76 -20.09 -24.92
N ASP A 129 -36.66 -20.19 -24.17
CA ASP A 129 -35.45 -19.37 -24.35
C ASP A 129 -34.20 -20.16 -23.93
N PRO A 130 -33.67 -21.01 -24.83
CA PRO A 130 -32.52 -21.87 -24.52
C PRO A 130 -31.29 -21.05 -24.12
N ASP A 131 -31.07 -19.87 -24.72
CA ASP A 131 -29.88 -19.06 -24.46
C ASP A 131 -29.88 -18.49 -23.04
N ASN A 132 -31.00 -17.94 -22.57
CA ASN A 132 -31.09 -17.43 -21.20
C ASN A 132 -31.14 -18.57 -20.17
N TYR A 133 -31.76 -19.71 -20.50
CA TYR A 133 -31.68 -20.89 -19.65
C TYR A 133 -30.23 -21.34 -19.44
N LEU A 134 -29.47 -21.52 -20.53
CA LEU A 134 -28.06 -21.91 -20.44
C LEU A 134 -27.23 -20.87 -19.67
N LYS A 135 -27.43 -19.57 -19.92
CA LYS A 135 -26.74 -18.51 -19.14
C LYS A 135 -27.06 -18.58 -17.66
N SER A 136 -28.32 -18.80 -17.29
CA SER A 136 -28.72 -18.92 -15.88
C SER A 136 -28.06 -20.12 -15.19
N GLN A 137 -27.90 -21.24 -15.90
CA GLN A 137 -27.22 -22.44 -15.38
C GLN A 137 -25.69 -22.26 -15.30
N LEU A 138 -25.10 -21.49 -16.23
CA LEU A 138 -23.65 -21.23 -16.27
C LEU A 138 -23.22 -20.08 -15.36
N THR A 139 -24.12 -19.17 -14.98
CA THR A 139 -23.80 -17.98 -14.16
C THR A 139 -23.16 -18.34 -12.81
N PRO A 140 -23.67 -19.33 -12.03
CA PRO A 140 -23.03 -19.74 -10.78
C PRO A 140 -21.60 -20.27 -10.99
N VAL A 141 -21.39 -21.03 -12.08
CA VAL A 141 -20.06 -21.55 -12.43
C VAL A 141 -19.12 -20.39 -12.78
N GLN A 142 -19.61 -19.39 -13.52
CA GLN A 142 -18.85 -18.20 -13.87
C GLN A 142 -18.48 -17.37 -12.64
N GLN A 143 -19.40 -17.22 -11.67
CA GLN A 143 -19.15 -16.56 -10.39
C GLN A 143 -18.08 -17.32 -9.59
N GLN A 144 -18.22 -18.63 -9.43
CA GLN A 144 -17.23 -19.46 -8.74
C GLN A 144 -15.84 -19.37 -9.39
N MET A 145 -15.76 -19.34 -10.72
CA MET A 145 -14.49 -19.15 -11.43
C MET A 145 -13.88 -17.76 -11.18
N ASN A 146 -14.71 -16.73 -11.10
CA ASN A 146 -14.25 -15.37 -10.81
C ASN A 146 -13.75 -15.28 -9.35
N ASP A 147 -14.49 -15.83 -8.39
CA ASP A 147 -14.10 -15.86 -6.98
C ASP A 147 -12.79 -16.63 -6.79
N MET A 148 -12.65 -17.77 -7.46
CA MET A 148 -11.43 -18.57 -7.44
C MET A 148 -10.25 -17.81 -8.06
N ARG A 149 -10.46 -17.10 -9.18
CA ARG A 149 -9.44 -16.25 -9.79
C ARG A 149 -9.03 -15.13 -8.84
N GLU A 150 -10.01 -14.47 -8.22
CA GLU A 150 -9.80 -13.40 -7.26
C GLU A 150 -8.95 -13.88 -6.09
N PHE A 151 -9.36 -14.96 -5.43
CA PHE A 151 -8.64 -15.59 -4.33
C PHE A 151 -7.19 -15.96 -4.70
N MET A 152 -7.00 -16.64 -5.84
CA MET A 152 -5.65 -17.01 -6.29
C MET A 152 -4.79 -15.77 -6.57
N SER A 153 -5.36 -14.76 -7.21
CA SER A 153 -4.64 -13.54 -7.53
C SER A 153 -4.29 -12.71 -6.29
N GLU A 154 -5.14 -12.73 -5.27
CA GLU A 154 -4.86 -12.10 -3.98
C GLU A 154 -3.70 -12.82 -3.30
N ASN A 155 -3.78 -14.15 -3.20
CA ASN A 155 -2.75 -14.95 -2.55
C ASN A 155 -1.39 -14.76 -3.25
N LEU A 156 -1.36 -14.77 -4.58
CA LEU A 156 -0.16 -14.49 -5.36
C LEU A 156 0.41 -13.08 -5.07
N ALA A 157 -0.46 -12.06 -5.00
CA ALA A 157 -0.03 -10.70 -4.72
C ALA A 157 0.51 -10.56 -3.29
N VAL A 158 -0.12 -11.22 -2.32
CA VAL A 158 0.35 -11.27 -0.92
C VAL A 158 1.71 -11.96 -0.83
N GLN A 159 1.92 -13.06 -1.56
CA GLN A 159 3.22 -13.72 -1.62
C GLN A 159 4.30 -12.85 -2.28
N ALA A 160 3.94 -12.10 -3.32
CA ALA A 160 4.90 -11.29 -4.09
C ALA A 160 5.25 -9.95 -3.41
N TYR A 161 4.30 -9.31 -2.73
CA TYR A 161 4.43 -7.94 -2.21
C TYR A 161 4.21 -7.81 -0.71
N GLY A 162 3.74 -8.85 -0.02
CA GLY A 162 3.35 -8.81 1.39
C GLY A 162 1.88 -8.43 1.58
N ALA A 163 1.30 -8.85 2.71
CA ALA A 163 -0.10 -8.62 3.01
C ALA A 163 -0.41 -7.13 3.24
N GLU A 164 0.52 -6.41 3.85
CA GLU A 164 0.39 -5.00 4.20
C GLU A 164 0.26 -4.13 2.95
N THR A 165 1.04 -4.42 1.91
CA THR A 165 1.02 -3.63 0.67
C THR A 165 -0.24 -3.88 -0.14
N VAL A 166 -0.73 -5.13 -0.16
CA VAL A 166 -2.00 -5.49 -0.82
C VAL A 166 -3.17 -4.84 -0.10
N ASN A 167 -3.20 -4.88 1.24
CA ASN A 167 -4.26 -4.24 2.03
C ASN A 167 -4.25 -2.72 1.89
N ALA A 168 -3.07 -2.08 1.88
CA ALA A 168 -2.95 -0.65 1.61
C ALA A 168 -3.47 -0.31 0.20
N ALA A 169 -3.15 -1.13 -0.80
CA ALA A 169 -3.63 -0.92 -2.17
C ALA A 169 -5.16 -1.09 -2.28
N LYS A 170 -5.76 -2.06 -1.56
CA LYS A 170 -7.21 -2.23 -1.44
C LYS A 170 -7.88 -0.98 -0.84
N ALA A 171 -7.35 -0.47 0.26
CA ALA A 171 -7.88 0.75 0.88
C ALA A 171 -7.75 1.98 -0.04
N ALA A 172 -6.64 2.09 -0.76
CA ALA A 172 -6.40 3.19 -1.69
C ALA A 172 -7.37 3.18 -2.87
N ILE A 173 -7.66 2.01 -3.46
CA ILE A 173 -8.61 1.94 -4.57
C ILE A 173 -10.05 2.17 -4.11
N GLU A 174 -10.40 1.78 -2.89
CA GLU A 174 -11.71 2.06 -2.31
C GLU A 174 -11.92 3.57 -2.12
N ALA A 175 -10.90 4.27 -1.61
CA ALA A 175 -10.92 5.74 -1.51
C ALA A 175 -10.99 6.41 -2.90
N ALA A 176 -10.29 5.85 -3.89
CA ALA A 176 -10.28 6.35 -5.26
C ALA A 176 -11.50 5.93 -6.09
N ALA A 177 -12.36 5.00 -5.62
CA ALA A 177 -13.48 4.47 -6.41
C ALA A 177 -14.49 5.56 -6.82
N ARG A 178 -14.52 6.69 -6.10
CA ARG A 178 -15.36 7.86 -6.41
C ARG A 178 -14.75 8.79 -7.45
N THR A 179 -13.47 8.63 -7.77
CA THR A 179 -12.77 9.46 -8.76
C THR A 179 -12.81 8.79 -10.15
N PRO A 180 -12.80 9.58 -11.24
CA PRO A 180 -12.76 9.02 -12.59
C PRO A 180 -11.52 8.13 -12.81
N GLU A 181 -10.39 8.49 -12.21
CA GLU A 181 -9.15 7.72 -12.30
C GLU A 181 -9.25 6.36 -11.60
N GLY A 182 -9.83 6.31 -10.40
CA GLY A 182 -10.02 5.06 -9.67
C GLY A 182 -11.03 4.16 -10.37
N GLN A 183 -12.10 4.70 -10.95
CA GLN A 183 -13.05 3.92 -11.76
C GLN A 183 -12.38 3.28 -12.98
N HIS A 184 -11.53 4.03 -13.68
CA HIS A 184 -10.75 3.49 -14.80
C HIS A 184 -9.77 2.41 -14.33
N ALA A 185 -9.09 2.61 -13.20
CA ALA A 185 -8.20 1.60 -12.62
C ALA A 185 -8.96 0.32 -12.22
N ILE A 186 -10.17 0.43 -11.64
CA ILE A 186 -11.03 -0.71 -11.32
C ILE A 186 -11.43 -1.46 -12.58
N GLN A 187 -11.83 -0.76 -13.65
CA GLN A 187 -12.18 -1.40 -14.93
C GLN A 187 -10.99 -2.15 -15.54
N GLN A 188 -9.80 -1.55 -15.53
CA GLN A 188 -8.58 -2.22 -16.00
C GLN A 188 -8.25 -3.46 -15.16
N MET A 189 -8.41 -3.35 -13.84
CA MET A 189 -8.19 -4.45 -12.89
C MET A 189 -9.14 -5.63 -13.17
N MET A 190 -10.43 -5.36 -13.36
CA MET A 190 -11.44 -6.40 -13.64
C MET A 190 -11.20 -7.15 -14.96
N GLN A 191 -10.62 -6.48 -15.95
CA GLN A 191 -10.26 -7.09 -17.24
C GLN A 191 -8.93 -7.86 -17.19
N SER A 192 -8.15 -7.66 -16.13
CA SER A 192 -6.82 -8.26 -16.01
C SER A 192 -6.88 -9.71 -15.53
N ARG A 193 -5.87 -10.50 -15.91
CA ARG A 193 -5.70 -11.89 -15.45
C ARG A 193 -5.36 -11.98 -13.96
N HIS A 194 -4.71 -10.95 -13.42
CA HIS A 194 -4.29 -10.85 -12.02
C HIS A 194 -4.70 -9.47 -11.48
N PRO A 195 -5.94 -9.34 -10.96
CA PRO A 195 -6.45 -8.06 -10.50
C PRO A 195 -5.61 -7.46 -9.36
N PHE A 196 -5.23 -8.24 -8.35
CA PHE A 196 -4.45 -7.73 -7.22
C PHE A 196 -3.02 -7.31 -7.57
N ASP A 197 -2.39 -7.94 -8.57
CA ASP A 197 -1.08 -7.48 -9.03
C ASP A 197 -1.18 -6.10 -9.70
N ASN A 198 -2.21 -5.88 -10.52
CA ASN A 198 -2.47 -4.57 -11.12
C ASN A 198 -2.86 -3.53 -10.07
N LEU A 199 -3.61 -3.92 -9.04
CA LEU A 199 -3.97 -3.07 -7.91
C LEU A 199 -2.72 -2.55 -7.19
N VAL A 200 -1.78 -3.43 -6.86
CA VAL A 200 -0.53 -3.04 -6.18
C VAL A 200 0.31 -2.13 -7.07
N LYS A 201 0.41 -2.42 -8.38
CA LYS A 201 1.13 -1.57 -9.33
C LYS A 201 0.52 -0.17 -9.45
N TRP A 202 -0.80 -0.09 -9.52
CA TRP A 202 -1.53 1.18 -9.52
C TRP A 202 -1.27 1.97 -8.23
N HIS A 203 -1.35 1.31 -7.08
CA HIS A 203 -1.08 1.95 -5.78
C HIS A 203 0.37 2.47 -5.69
N LYS A 204 1.35 1.68 -6.14
CA LYS A 204 2.76 2.12 -6.22
C LYS A 204 2.91 3.34 -7.10
N ARG A 205 2.24 3.38 -8.26
CA ARG A 205 2.27 4.55 -9.15
C ARG A 205 1.69 5.79 -8.46
N GLN A 206 0.55 5.65 -7.78
CA GLN A 206 -0.06 6.71 -6.99
C GLN A 206 0.89 7.23 -5.89
N GLN A 207 1.57 6.33 -5.19
CA GLN A 207 2.55 6.68 -4.17
C GLN A 207 3.77 7.40 -4.78
N THR A 208 4.28 6.94 -5.93
CA THR A 208 5.38 7.60 -6.63
C THR A 208 4.97 8.99 -7.11
N LEU A 209 3.78 9.15 -7.69
CA LEU A 209 3.26 10.46 -8.10
C LEU A 209 3.11 11.40 -6.90
N SER A 210 2.66 10.87 -5.76
CA SER A 210 2.55 11.63 -4.51
C SER A 210 3.92 12.03 -3.93
N GLN A 211 4.95 11.21 -4.12
CA GLN A 211 6.30 11.46 -3.63
C GLN A 211 7.10 12.42 -4.52
N VAL A 212 6.94 12.29 -5.84
CA VAL A 212 7.70 13.03 -6.85
C VAL A 212 7.01 14.36 -7.19
N GLY A 213 5.69 14.41 -7.14
CA GLY A 213 4.90 15.59 -7.50
C GLY A 213 4.92 15.90 -9.00
N ASP A 214 4.65 17.17 -9.34
CA ASP A 214 4.52 17.64 -10.72
C ASP A 214 5.87 17.81 -11.46
N ASP A 215 6.99 17.89 -10.73
CA ASP A 215 8.33 18.05 -11.31
C ASP A 215 9.29 16.95 -10.85
N PRO A 216 9.42 15.87 -11.65
CA PRO A 216 10.35 14.79 -11.38
C PRO A 216 11.82 15.22 -11.37
N GLN A 217 12.18 16.25 -12.13
CA GLN A 217 13.55 16.70 -12.26
C GLN A 217 13.98 17.48 -11.02
N ALA A 218 13.10 18.33 -10.50
CA ALA A 218 13.33 19.04 -9.24
C ALA A 218 13.48 18.06 -8.06
N TRP A 219 12.62 17.04 -7.97
CA TRP A 219 12.72 16.01 -6.94
C TRP A 219 14.06 15.27 -7.00
N LEU A 220 14.49 14.87 -8.21
CA LEU A 220 15.75 14.16 -8.41
C LEU A 220 16.96 15.04 -8.04
N GLN A 221 16.94 16.33 -8.40
CA GLN A 221 18.00 17.27 -8.03
C GLN A 221 18.08 17.47 -6.52
N ALA A 222 16.94 17.67 -5.84
CA ALA A 222 16.90 17.83 -4.40
C ALA A 222 17.40 16.57 -3.66
N GLU A 223 16.98 15.39 -4.11
CA GLU A 223 17.44 14.12 -3.53
C GLU A 223 18.93 13.87 -3.80
N LEU A 224 19.43 14.27 -4.98
CA LEU A 224 20.85 14.19 -5.33
C LEU A 224 21.71 15.16 -4.52
N GLU A 225 21.24 16.39 -4.31
CA GLU A 225 21.91 17.38 -3.45
C GLU A 225 21.95 16.89 -2.00
N LYS A 226 20.85 16.36 -1.49
CA LYS A 226 20.77 15.76 -0.15
C LYS A 226 21.76 14.59 0.01
N LYS A 227 21.87 13.72 -0.99
CA LYS A 227 22.86 12.63 -0.98
C LYS A 227 24.28 13.14 -1.12
N MET A 228 24.54 14.19 -1.91
CA MET A 228 25.86 14.82 -1.98
C MET A 228 26.26 15.48 -0.67
N ALA A 229 25.31 15.94 0.15
CA ALA A 229 25.59 16.46 1.49
C ALA A 229 25.91 15.36 2.52
N ASP A 230 25.64 14.08 2.22
CA ASP A 230 25.94 12.96 3.11
C ASP A 230 27.44 12.57 3.05
N PRO A 231 28.18 12.65 4.18
CA PRO A 231 29.60 12.29 4.23
C PRO A 231 29.89 10.85 3.78
N ALA A 232 28.97 9.91 4.01
CA ALA A 232 29.14 8.52 3.61
C ALA A 232 29.11 8.37 2.07
N PHE A 233 28.22 9.11 1.42
CA PHE A 233 28.13 9.14 -0.04
C PHE A 233 29.34 9.85 -0.65
N GLN A 234 29.79 10.97 -0.08
CA GLN A 234 31.03 11.64 -0.52
C GLN A 234 32.25 10.73 -0.44
N ALA A 235 32.41 9.97 0.65
CA ALA A 235 33.49 9.00 0.79
C ALA A 235 33.43 7.92 -0.30
N GLN A 236 32.24 7.39 -0.60
CA GLN A 236 32.05 6.41 -1.67
C GLN A 236 32.37 6.98 -3.05
N VAL A 237 32.01 8.25 -3.32
CA VAL A 237 32.36 8.94 -4.57
C VAL A 237 33.86 9.14 -4.69
N ILE A 238 34.55 9.55 -3.62
CA ILE A 238 36.01 9.71 -3.60
C ILE A 238 36.71 8.36 -3.80
N GLU A 239 36.22 7.29 -3.17
CA GLU A 239 36.78 5.95 -3.33
C GLU A 239 36.58 5.42 -4.75
N ARG A 240 35.40 5.61 -5.34
CA ARG A 240 35.14 5.30 -6.74
C ARG A 240 36.01 6.14 -7.68
N ALA A 241 36.20 7.44 -7.40
CA ALA A 241 37.06 8.31 -8.19
C ALA A 241 38.54 7.89 -8.09
N ARG A 242 39.01 7.50 -6.90
CA ARG A 242 40.35 6.96 -6.68
C ARG A 242 40.55 5.65 -7.45
N ASN A 243 39.59 4.73 -7.39
CA ASN A 243 39.65 3.45 -8.10
C ASN A 243 39.56 3.64 -9.64
N GLY A 244 38.73 4.58 -10.10
CA GLY A 244 38.64 4.95 -11.52
C GLY A 244 39.91 5.64 -12.03
N ALA A 245 40.56 6.47 -11.21
CA ALA A 245 41.83 7.11 -11.55
C ALA A 245 42.96 6.07 -11.69
N VAL A 246 43.03 5.07 -10.80
CA VAL A 246 44.03 3.99 -10.90
C VAL A 246 43.84 3.17 -12.19
N GLN A 247 42.59 2.87 -12.57
CA GLN A 247 42.27 2.14 -13.81
C GLN A 247 42.58 2.97 -15.09
N ASN A 248 42.57 4.30 -15.01
CA ASN A 248 42.86 5.17 -16.15
C ASN A 248 44.37 5.38 -16.40
N THR A 249 45.24 5.02 -15.44
CA THR A 249 46.71 5.12 -15.62
C THR A 249 47.30 4.06 -16.56
N THR A 250 46.53 3.03 -16.95
CA THR A 250 46.99 1.97 -17.87
C THR A 250 46.68 2.26 -19.35
N ARG A 251 45.89 3.29 -19.70
CA ARG A 251 45.50 3.54 -21.11
C ARG A 251 45.65 4.95 -21.67
N SER A 252 46.13 5.92 -20.90
CA SER A 252 46.39 7.24 -21.49
C SER A 252 47.56 7.93 -20.83
N GLN A 253 48.77 7.52 -21.21
CA GLN A 253 49.89 8.48 -21.20
C GLN A 253 49.50 9.60 -22.16
N PRO A 254 49.43 10.88 -21.74
CA PRO A 254 49.28 11.96 -22.69
C PRO A 254 50.50 11.90 -23.60
N ASN A 255 50.27 11.64 -24.89
CA ASN A 255 51.31 11.69 -25.90
C ASN A 255 51.67 13.17 -26.07
N THR A 256 52.51 13.69 -25.18
CA THR A 256 53.10 15.02 -25.27
C THR A 256 54.04 15.01 -26.46
N SER A 257 53.49 15.24 -27.66
CA SER A 257 54.27 15.61 -28.83
C SER A 257 54.83 17.00 -28.58
N LEU A 258 55.96 17.08 -27.89
CA LEU A 258 56.72 18.32 -27.81
C LEU A 258 57.14 18.67 -29.25
N PRO A 259 56.74 19.85 -29.77
CA PRO A 259 57.19 20.28 -31.08
C PRO A 259 58.72 20.37 -31.07
N PRO A 260 59.39 19.98 -32.18
CA PRO A 260 60.84 20.01 -32.25
C PRO A 260 61.34 21.43 -31.96
N SER A 261 62.18 21.55 -30.94
CA SER A 261 62.82 22.79 -30.53
C SER A 261 63.41 23.53 -31.73
N LEU A 262 63.10 24.83 -31.84
CA LEU A 262 63.46 25.78 -32.91
C LEU A 262 64.98 25.96 -33.16
N SER A 263 65.84 25.12 -32.59
CA SER A 263 67.31 25.15 -32.76
C SER A 263 67.80 24.72 -34.14
N ARG A 264 66.91 24.55 -35.15
CA ARG A 264 67.27 24.14 -36.52
C ARG A 264 66.62 24.98 -37.64
N ILE A 265 66.24 26.23 -37.37
CA ILE A 265 65.89 27.16 -38.46
C ILE A 265 67.16 27.96 -38.83
N PRO A 266 67.69 27.82 -40.06
CA PRO A 266 68.72 28.74 -40.55
C PRO A 266 68.08 30.10 -40.79
N THR A 267 68.72 31.13 -40.25
CA THR A 267 68.38 32.54 -40.43
C THR A 267 68.23 32.89 -41.91
N GLY A 268 67.02 33.21 -42.36
CA GLY A 268 66.81 33.78 -43.69
C GLY A 268 65.38 33.70 -44.22
N GLY A 269 64.65 34.81 -44.12
CA GLY A 269 63.66 35.17 -45.14
C GLY A 269 62.18 35.15 -44.74
N ASN A 270 61.63 36.37 -44.71
CA ASN A 270 60.25 36.77 -45.03
C ASN A 270 59.15 36.75 -43.94
N GLN A 271 58.81 38.00 -43.59
CA GLN A 271 57.46 38.57 -43.42
C GLN A 271 56.60 38.00 -42.28
N ALA A 272 56.46 38.82 -41.23
CA ALA A 272 55.36 38.74 -40.31
C ALA A 272 54.10 39.28 -41.01
N GLU A 273 53.13 38.41 -41.27
CA GLU A 273 51.74 38.84 -41.24
C GLU A 273 51.26 38.64 -39.80
N ASP A 274 50.81 39.74 -39.18
CA ASP A 274 50.07 39.74 -37.93
C ASP A 274 48.76 38.94 -38.12
N GLY A 275 48.87 37.62 -37.99
CA GLY A 275 47.74 36.72 -37.87
C GLY A 275 47.26 36.71 -36.43
N ASP A 276 46.08 37.27 -36.20
CA ASP A 276 45.34 37.21 -34.94
C ASP A 276 45.35 35.77 -34.37
N MET A 277 46.03 35.60 -33.23
CA MET A 277 46.17 34.32 -32.52
C MET A 277 45.09 34.11 -31.47
N SER A 278 43.93 34.77 -31.60
CA SER A 278 42.79 34.49 -30.75
C SER A 278 42.19 33.12 -31.07
N ASP A 279 41.65 32.45 -30.05
CA ASP A 279 41.07 31.10 -30.16
C ASP A 279 40.04 30.98 -31.29
N GLY A 280 39.31 32.06 -31.60
CA GLY A 280 38.35 32.11 -32.70
C GLY A 280 38.99 31.92 -34.09
N ALA A 281 40.20 32.44 -34.31
CA ALA A 281 40.93 32.29 -35.57
C ALA A 281 41.44 30.84 -35.75
N LEU A 282 41.81 30.17 -34.67
CA LEU A 282 42.24 28.76 -34.68
C LEU A 282 41.10 27.81 -35.05
N PHE A 283 39.88 28.04 -34.52
CA PHE A 283 38.72 27.21 -34.84
C PHE A 283 38.25 27.35 -36.30
N SER A 284 38.35 28.54 -36.88
CA SER A 284 37.96 28.77 -38.27
C SER A 284 38.92 28.13 -39.29
N HIS A 285 40.21 28.00 -38.95
CA HIS A 285 41.19 27.35 -39.82
C HIS A 285 41.07 25.81 -39.81
N ALA A 286 40.50 25.22 -38.76
CA ALA A 286 40.32 23.76 -38.63
C ALA A 286 39.08 23.21 -39.35
N LEU A 287 38.15 24.09 -39.77
CA LEU A 287 36.89 23.73 -40.42
C LEU A 287 36.89 23.97 -41.94
N ARG A 288 38.05 24.27 -42.54
CA ARG A 288 38.21 24.37 -43.99
C ARG A 288 38.80 23.08 -44.58
#